data_AF-A0A1I6ESP6-F1
#
_entry.id   AF-A0A1I6ESP6-F1
#
_cell.length_a   1.000
_cell.length_b   1.000
_cell.length_c   1.000
_cell.angle_alpha   90.00
_cell.angle_beta   90.00
_cell.angle_gamma   90.00
#
_symmetry.space_group_name_H-M   'P 1'
#
loop_
_entity.id
_entity.type
_entity.pdbx_description
1 polymer ?
#
loop_
_entity_poly.entity_id
_entity_poly.type
_entity_poly.pdbx_seq_one_letter_code
_entity_poly.pdbx_strand_id
1 'polypeptide(L)'
;MKVMSTALLVLSLATPGVAQASTDVVAVQATSAATSAGKTVSVSCPNGTKVVGTGGAVTGERTTITRVRPSDDLTSAEVTAVEHGVGTVLPWTVTVRATCAPGEFTLASKSGTASAEAACPGTQKALGVAGETDGGHLTKMAPKNNLKGGLVEGSGTVTVHAICGTRPGLVLRGGTPTVVVTKTASKSVACQGDEQVVSAGGAVGGGIIEDVTPAGAGATVTGEGTDAQGQAIRWSITPYVVCSH
;
A
#
# COMPACT_ATOMS: atom_id res chain seq x y z
N MET A 1 -41.91 25.85 -62.78
CA MET A 1 -40.55 25.94 -62.19
C MET A 1 -40.26 24.62 -61.50
N LYS A 2 -39.22 23.90 -61.94
CA LYS A 2 -38.89 22.54 -61.51
C LYS A 2 -37.70 22.65 -60.56
N VAL A 3 -37.90 22.40 -59.27
CA VAL A 3 -36.82 22.49 -58.27
C VAL A 3 -36.25 21.09 -58.08
N MET A 4 -35.03 20.86 -58.57
CA MET A 4 -34.24 19.66 -58.33
C MET A 4 -33.63 19.73 -56.93
N SER A 5 -33.96 18.78 -56.07
CA SER A 5 -33.42 18.66 -54.71
C SER A 5 -32.28 17.66 -54.72
N THR A 6 -31.05 18.15 -54.58
CA THR A 6 -29.82 17.35 -54.55
C THR A 6 -29.63 16.76 -53.15
N ALA A 7 -29.70 15.45 -53.01
CA ALA A 7 -29.43 14.76 -51.75
C ALA A 7 -27.92 14.56 -51.57
N LEU A 8 -27.33 15.17 -50.54
CA LEU A 8 -25.94 15.00 -50.14
C LEU A 8 -25.83 13.75 -49.25
N LEU A 9 -25.21 12.68 -49.74
CA LEU A 9 -24.96 11.47 -48.98
C LEU A 9 -23.66 11.65 -48.16
N VAL A 10 -23.78 11.82 -46.85
CA VAL A 10 -22.63 11.94 -45.93
C VAL A 10 -22.22 10.53 -45.48
N LEU A 11 -21.11 10.00 -46.01
CA LEU A 11 -20.50 8.78 -45.51
C LEU A 11 -19.74 9.08 -44.21
N SER A 12 -20.33 8.72 -43.07
CA SER A 12 -19.64 8.71 -41.78
C SER A 12 -18.67 7.52 -41.71
N LEU A 13 -17.37 7.80 -41.78
CA LEU A 13 -16.32 6.84 -41.44
C LEU A 13 -16.40 6.56 -39.92
N ALA A 14 -17.00 5.44 -39.54
CA ALA A 14 -16.87 4.92 -38.18
C ALA A 14 -15.44 4.38 -38.01
N THR A 15 -14.61 5.09 -37.24
CA THR A 15 -13.33 4.56 -36.82
C THR A 15 -13.58 3.40 -35.84
N PRO A 16 -12.93 2.23 -36.02
CA PRO A 16 -12.96 1.20 -35.00
C PRO A 16 -12.29 1.76 -33.74
N GLY A 17 -13.06 1.90 -32.66
CA GLY A 17 -12.53 2.22 -31.34
C GLY A 17 -11.62 1.08 -30.91
N VAL A 18 -10.31 1.30 -30.95
CA VAL A 18 -9.35 0.45 -30.25
C VAL A 18 -9.68 0.55 -28.76
N ALA A 19 -10.19 -0.54 -28.19
CA ALA A 19 -10.29 -0.68 -26.74
C ALA A 19 -8.86 -0.67 -26.17
N GLN A 20 -8.41 0.49 -25.70
CA GLN A 20 -7.20 0.57 -24.89
C GLN A 20 -7.50 -0.17 -23.59
N ALA A 21 -6.83 -1.28 -23.35
CA ALA A 21 -6.75 -1.83 -22.00
C ALA A 21 -6.14 -0.73 -21.13
N SER A 22 -6.96 -0.08 -20.31
CA SER A 22 -6.53 0.94 -19.37
C SER A 22 -5.43 0.34 -18.50
N THR A 23 -4.19 0.81 -18.62
CA THR A 23 -3.09 0.50 -17.69
C THR A 23 -3.24 1.22 -16.36
N ASP A 24 -4.33 1.99 -16.23
CA ASP A 24 -4.53 2.94 -15.15
C ASP A 24 -4.66 2.24 -13.82
N VAL A 25 -3.97 2.85 -12.88
CA VAL A 25 -3.92 2.46 -11.49
C VAL A 25 -4.97 3.29 -10.76
N VAL A 26 -5.84 2.63 -9.99
CA VAL A 26 -6.93 3.27 -9.26
C VAL A 26 -6.67 3.13 -7.76
N ALA A 27 -6.65 4.26 -7.04
CA ALA A 27 -6.60 4.24 -5.58
C ALA A 27 -8.02 4.13 -5.00
N VAL A 28 -8.20 3.24 -4.02
CA VAL A 28 -9.43 3.09 -3.24
C VAL A 28 -9.10 3.14 -1.75
N GLN A 29 -10.03 3.63 -0.93
CA GLN A 29 -9.87 3.67 0.51
C GLN A 29 -11.20 3.56 1.25
N ALA A 30 -11.13 3.11 2.50
CA ALA A 30 -12.25 3.11 3.43
C ALA A 30 -11.76 3.44 4.85
N THR A 31 -12.57 4.16 5.62
CA THR A 31 -12.26 4.55 6.99
C THR A 31 -13.33 4.02 7.93
N SER A 32 -12.91 3.44 9.05
CA SER A 32 -13.80 2.92 10.09
C SER A 32 -14.45 4.05 10.91
N ALA A 33 -15.50 3.71 11.66
CA ALA A 33 -16.09 4.61 12.64
C ALA A 33 -15.10 4.92 13.78
N ALA A 34 -15.21 6.12 14.36
CA ALA A 34 -14.37 6.56 15.46
C ALA A 34 -14.87 6.01 16.80
N THR A 35 -14.24 4.94 17.29
CA THR A 35 -14.54 4.28 18.59
C THR A 35 -13.24 3.87 19.30
N SER A 36 -13.31 3.36 20.53
CA SER A 36 -12.14 2.89 21.31
C SER A 36 -11.98 1.35 21.30
N ALA A 37 -12.59 0.65 20.34
CA ALA A 37 -12.42 -0.79 20.17
C ALA A 37 -11.41 -1.09 19.07
N GLY A 38 -10.74 -2.24 19.12
CA GLY A 38 -9.97 -2.78 17.99
C GLY A 38 -10.84 -2.85 16.73
N LYS A 39 -10.26 -2.53 15.57
CA LYS A 39 -11.02 -2.37 14.33
C LYS A 39 -10.35 -3.09 13.18
N THR A 40 -11.21 -3.62 12.33
CA THR A 40 -10.86 -4.18 11.04
C THR A 40 -11.70 -3.47 9.99
N VAL A 41 -11.05 -2.94 8.96
CA VAL A 41 -11.71 -2.23 7.86
C VAL A 41 -11.18 -2.75 6.54
N SER A 42 -12.08 -2.95 5.58
CA SER A 42 -11.76 -3.46 4.25
C SER A 42 -12.22 -2.51 3.15
N VAL A 43 -11.56 -2.61 2.00
CA VAL A 43 -11.93 -1.91 0.77
C VAL A 43 -11.77 -2.86 -0.41
N SER A 44 -12.73 -2.83 -1.33
CA SER A 44 -12.72 -3.66 -2.54
C SER A 44 -12.20 -2.87 -3.73
N CYS A 45 -11.45 -3.54 -4.59
CA CYS A 45 -11.11 -3.01 -5.90
C CYS A 45 -12.34 -3.00 -6.82
N PRO A 46 -12.43 -2.04 -7.76
CA PRO A 46 -13.45 -2.05 -8.80
C PRO A 46 -13.43 -3.35 -9.63
N ASN A 47 -14.58 -3.71 -10.20
CA ASN A 47 -14.71 -4.88 -11.06
C ASN A 47 -13.66 -4.87 -12.19
N GLY A 48 -13.03 -6.03 -12.43
CA GLY A 48 -11.99 -6.18 -13.46
C GLY A 48 -10.59 -5.71 -13.03
N THR A 49 -10.42 -5.29 -11.78
CA THR A 49 -9.11 -4.90 -11.23
C THR A 49 -8.74 -5.71 -10.00
N LYS A 50 -7.45 -5.72 -9.66
CA LYS A 50 -6.86 -6.45 -8.55
C LYS A 50 -5.94 -5.55 -7.74
N VAL A 51 -5.81 -5.83 -6.45
CA VAL A 51 -4.90 -5.15 -5.54
C VAL A 51 -3.46 -5.38 -6.01
N VAL A 52 -2.74 -4.30 -6.26
CA VAL A 52 -1.29 -4.26 -6.59
C VAL A 52 -0.46 -3.54 -5.53
N GLY A 53 -1.13 -2.79 -4.65
CA GLY A 53 -0.52 -2.11 -3.52
C GLY A 53 -1.51 -1.98 -2.36
N THR A 54 -0.99 -1.95 -1.13
CA THR A 54 -1.79 -1.82 0.09
C THR A 54 -1.18 -0.76 0.99
N GLY A 55 -2.01 -0.15 1.82
CA GLY A 55 -1.62 0.80 2.85
C GLY A 55 -2.62 0.82 4.00
N GLY A 56 -2.18 1.30 5.14
CA GLY A 56 -3.00 1.45 6.33
C GLY A 56 -2.59 2.68 7.10
N ALA A 57 -3.55 3.34 7.74
CA ALA A 57 -3.31 4.43 8.68
C ALA A 57 -4.16 4.24 9.94
N VAL A 58 -3.59 4.64 11.06
CA VAL A 58 -4.30 4.81 12.33
C VAL A 58 -4.22 6.26 12.81
N THR A 59 -5.24 6.69 13.55
CA THR A 59 -5.20 7.94 14.32
C THR A 59 -5.16 7.63 15.80
N GLY A 60 -4.86 8.63 16.62
CA GLY A 60 -5.00 8.53 18.08
C GLY A 60 -3.83 7.80 18.73
N GLU A 61 -3.59 8.15 19.99
CA GLU A 61 -2.44 7.64 20.72
C GLU A 61 -2.60 6.17 21.09
N ARG A 62 -1.46 5.49 21.23
CA ARG A 62 -1.41 4.09 21.69
C ARG A 62 -2.16 3.12 20.78
N THR A 63 -2.28 3.44 19.49
CA THR A 63 -2.84 2.56 18.47
C THR A 63 -1.72 1.97 17.63
N THR A 64 -1.93 0.78 17.06
CA THR A 64 -0.95 0.16 16.17
C THR A 64 -1.62 -0.72 15.13
N ILE A 65 -1.08 -0.69 13.92
CA ILE A 65 -1.49 -1.59 12.85
C ILE A 65 -0.84 -2.95 13.08
N THR A 66 -1.68 -3.97 13.25
CA THR A 66 -1.24 -5.37 13.41
C THR A 66 -1.36 -6.14 12.11
N ARG A 67 -2.22 -5.71 11.18
CA ARG A 67 -2.44 -6.39 9.90
C ARG A 67 -2.70 -5.39 8.80
N VAL A 68 -1.99 -5.57 7.69
CA VAL A 68 -2.33 -5.08 6.36
C VAL A 68 -2.32 -6.31 5.47
N ARG A 69 -3.47 -6.69 4.92
CA ARG A 69 -3.61 -7.96 4.20
C ARG A 69 -4.50 -7.81 2.96
N PRO A 70 -4.00 -8.11 1.75
CA PRO A 70 -4.86 -8.33 0.59
C PRO A 70 -5.60 -9.67 0.72
N SER A 71 -6.78 -9.79 0.12
CA SER A 71 -7.46 -11.07 -0.02
C SER A 71 -6.68 -12.01 -0.94
N ASP A 72 -6.84 -13.32 -0.78
CA ASP A 72 -6.06 -14.32 -1.52
C ASP A 72 -6.29 -14.24 -3.05
N ASP A 73 -7.48 -13.80 -3.46
CA ASP A 73 -7.86 -13.53 -4.86
C ASP A 73 -7.52 -12.10 -5.33
N LEU A 74 -6.90 -11.29 -4.46
CA LEU A 74 -6.50 -9.90 -4.68
C LEU A 74 -7.66 -8.96 -5.07
N THR A 75 -8.90 -9.24 -4.69
CA THR A 75 -10.05 -8.35 -4.99
C THR A 75 -10.31 -7.30 -3.91
N SER A 76 -9.71 -7.45 -2.73
CA SER A 76 -9.87 -6.51 -1.63
C SER A 76 -8.61 -6.44 -0.76
N ALA A 77 -8.53 -5.41 0.07
CA ALA A 77 -7.53 -5.29 1.11
C ALA A 77 -8.21 -4.94 2.44
N GLU A 78 -7.58 -5.37 3.53
CA GLU A 78 -8.03 -5.14 4.89
C GLU A 78 -6.89 -4.62 5.75
N VAL A 79 -7.22 -3.74 6.70
CA VAL A 79 -6.33 -3.32 7.77
C VAL A 79 -6.98 -3.61 9.12
N THR A 80 -6.23 -4.26 10.01
CA THR A 80 -6.59 -4.37 11.42
C THR A 80 -5.62 -3.56 12.26
N ALA A 81 -6.19 -2.83 13.22
CA ALA A 81 -5.43 -2.13 14.24
C ALA A 81 -6.05 -2.35 15.60
N VAL A 82 -5.20 -2.25 16.61
CA VAL A 82 -5.57 -2.41 18.03
C VAL A 82 -4.89 -1.33 18.84
N GLU A 83 -5.33 -1.20 20.09
CA GLU A 83 -4.62 -0.38 21.06
C GLU A 83 -3.49 -1.19 21.71
N HIS A 84 -2.44 -0.53 22.20
CA HIS A 84 -1.30 -1.16 22.84
C HIS A 84 -1.00 -0.61 24.24
N GLY A 85 -0.32 -1.44 25.05
CA GLY A 85 -0.11 -1.22 26.48
C GLY A 85 -1.43 -1.08 27.24
N VAL A 86 -1.66 0.03 27.95
CA VAL A 86 -2.89 0.23 28.76
C VAL A 86 -4.14 0.64 27.94
N GLY A 87 -4.02 0.76 26.62
CA GLY A 87 -5.12 1.20 25.75
C GLY A 87 -5.42 2.70 25.82
N THR A 88 -6.55 3.11 25.23
CA THR A 88 -7.09 4.47 25.30
C THR A 88 -8.62 4.46 25.36
N VAL A 89 -9.21 5.44 26.05
CA VAL A 89 -10.68 5.64 26.06
C VAL A 89 -11.12 6.61 24.97
N LEU A 90 -10.17 7.27 24.29
CA LEU A 90 -10.45 8.24 23.25
C LEU A 90 -10.79 7.53 21.94
N PRO A 91 -11.76 8.03 21.16
CA PRO A 91 -12.10 7.44 19.88
C PRO A 91 -10.95 7.62 18.88
N TRP A 92 -10.73 6.60 18.06
CA TRP A 92 -9.74 6.59 17.00
C TRP A 92 -10.26 5.85 15.76
N THR A 93 -9.62 6.07 14.61
CA THR A 93 -10.01 5.51 13.32
C THR A 93 -8.86 4.69 12.70
N VAL A 94 -9.26 3.74 11.87
CA VAL A 94 -8.40 3.02 10.91
C VAL A 94 -8.85 3.37 9.51
N THR A 95 -7.89 3.65 8.63
CA THR A 95 -8.10 3.75 7.19
C THR A 95 -7.33 2.64 6.48
N VAL A 96 -8.02 1.85 5.65
CA VAL A 96 -7.39 0.96 4.68
C VAL A 96 -7.29 1.68 3.34
N ARG A 97 -6.17 1.47 2.65
CA ARG A 97 -5.94 1.94 1.29
C ARG A 97 -5.49 0.78 0.42
N ALA A 98 -5.98 0.74 -0.80
CA ALA A 98 -5.50 -0.18 -1.82
C ALA A 98 -5.29 0.56 -3.14
N THR A 99 -4.30 0.09 -3.86
CA THR A 99 -4.03 0.48 -5.23
C THR A 99 -4.43 -0.69 -6.12
N CYS A 100 -5.32 -0.45 -7.07
CA CYS A 100 -5.93 -1.46 -7.92
C CYS A 100 -5.51 -1.27 -9.38
N ALA A 101 -5.26 -2.36 -10.09
CA ALA A 101 -4.97 -2.33 -11.52
C ALA A 101 -5.56 -3.55 -12.23
N PRO A 102 -5.90 -3.45 -13.52
CA PRO A 102 -6.22 -4.64 -14.30
C PRO A 102 -4.97 -5.48 -14.54
N GLY A 103 -5.17 -6.80 -14.64
CA GLY A 103 -4.11 -7.77 -14.92
C GLY A 103 -4.18 -8.99 -14.02
N GLU A 104 -3.29 -9.94 -14.30
CA GLU A 104 -3.12 -11.17 -13.54
C GLU A 104 -1.96 -11.02 -12.56
N PHE A 105 -2.27 -11.20 -11.28
CA PHE A 105 -1.33 -11.07 -10.18
C PHE A 105 -1.49 -12.26 -9.24
N THR A 106 -0.44 -12.56 -8.49
CA THR A 106 -0.42 -13.67 -7.54
C THR A 106 0.06 -13.20 -6.19
N LEU A 107 -0.44 -13.82 -5.13
CA LEU A 107 -0.01 -13.56 -3.77
C LEU A 107 1.01 -14.62 -3.33
N ALA A 108 2.22 -14.19 -2.98
CA ALA A 108 3.21 -15.05 -2.34
C ALA A 108 3.29 -14.71 -0.85
N SER A 109 3.09 -15.70 0.02
CA SER A 109 3.06 -15.47 1.47
C SER A 109 4.02 -16.39 2.21
N LYS A 110 4.61 -15.89 3.30
CA LYS A 110 5.45 -16.69 4.19
C LYS A 110 5.42 -16.13 5.60
N SER A 111 5.44 -17.00 6.60
CA SER A 111 5.57 -16.61 8.00
C SER A 111 7.00 -16.80 8.52
N GLY A 112 7.33 -16.05 9.56
CA GLY A 112 8.62 -16.11 10.26
C GLY A 112 8.52 -15.45 11.63
N THR A 113 9.63 -15.43 12.36
CA THR A 113 9.70 -14.83 13.70
C THR A 113 10.46 -13.52 13.59
N ALA A 114 9.83 -12.42 13.98
CA ALA A 114 10.27 -11.02 13.88
C ALA A 114 10.58 -10.52 12.46
N SER A 115 10.84 -11.42 11.51
CA SER A 115 11.05 -11.13 10.10
C SER A 115 10.54 -12.29 9.24
N ALA A 116 9.94 -11.96 8.11
CA ALA A 116 9.55 -12.93 7.08
C ALA A 116 9.77 -12.38 5.68
N GLU A 117 10.12 -13.28 4.77
CA GLU A 117 10.37 -12.96 3.36
C GLU A 117 9.60 -13.90 2.43
N ALA A 118 8.86 -13.33 1.49
CA ALA A 118 8.18 -14.07 0.43
C ALA A 118 8.80 -13.70 -0.92
N ALA A 119 9.13 -14.71 -1.72
CA ALA A 119 9.69 -14.52 -3.06
C ALA A 119 8.58 -14.55 -4.11
N CYS A 120 8.66 -13.67 -5.11
CA CYS A 120 7.77 -13.73 -6.25
C CYS A 120 8.14 -14.91 -7.16
N PRO A 121 7.17 -15.69 -7.66
CA PRO A 121 7.45 -16.86 -8.46
C PRO A 121 7.99 -16.51 -9.85
N GLY A 122 8.87 -17.36 -10.37
CA GLY A 122 9.42 -17.24 -11.72
C GLY A 122 10.10 -15.89 -11.97
N THR A 123 9.63 -15.19 -13.01
CA THR A 123 10.16 -13.89 -13.45
C THR A 123 9.37 -12.69 -12.92
N GLN A 124 8.30 -12.94 -12.15
CA GLN A 124 7.47 -11.88 -11.58
C GLN A 124 8.28 -10.98 -10.63
N LYS A 125 7.78 -9.76 -10.48
CA LYS A 125 8.29 -8.75 -9.57
C LYS A 125 7.25 -8.39 -8.53
N ALA A 126 7.72 -7.99 -7.35
CA ALA A 126 6.89 -7.44 -6.30
C ALA A 126 6.35 -6.08 -6.74
N LEU A 127 5.03 -5.96 -6.76
CA LEU A 127 4.28 -4.73 -7.02
C LEU A 127 4.05 -3.99 -5.71
N GLY A 128 3.82 -4.73 -4.63
CA GLY A 128 3.58 -4.22 -3.29
C GLY A 128 3.82 -5.29 -2.24
N VAL A 129 3.86 -4.85 -0.98
CA VAL A 129 4.09 -5.72 0.18
C VAL A 129 3.09 -5.35 1.26
N ALA A 130 2.49 -6.37 1.83
CA ALA A 130 1.64 -6.26 3.01
C ALA A 130 2.18 -7.21 4.09
N GLY A 131 1.73 -7.02 5.32
CA GLY A 131 2.24 -7.76 6.45
C GLY A 131 1.25 -7.83 7.60
N GLU A 132 1.32 -8.90 8.36
CA GLU A 132 0.55 -9.07 9.59
C GLU A 132 1.41 -9.68 10.69
N THR A 133 1.06 -9.33 11.93
CA THR A 133 1.67 -9.82 13.16
C THR A 133 0.63 -10.59 13.96
N ASP A 134 1.09 -11.48 14.85
CA ASP A 134 0.23 -12.07 15.87
C ASP A 134 0.14 -11.14 17.09
N GLY A 135 -0.62 -10.04 16.95
CA GLY A 135 -0.89 -9.07 18.02
C GLY A 135 0.23 -8.05 18.29
N GLY A 136 1.27 -8.05 17.46
CA GLY A 136 2.43 -7.16 17.55
C GLY A 136 2.35 -5.91 16.67
N HIS A 137 3.41 -5.11 16.63
CA HIS A 137 3.52 -3.99 15.70
C HIS A 137 4.39 -4.33 14.49
N LEU A 138 4.11 -3.66 13.37
CA LEU A 138 4.94 -3.71 12.17
C LEU A 138 6.03 -2.62 12.25
N THR A 139 7.27 -2.99 11.95
CA THR A 139 8.40 -2.06 11.84
C THR A 139 8.87 -1.90 10.41
N LYS A 140 8.55 -2.86 9.53
CA LYS A 140 8.89 -2.78 8.11
C LYS A 140 7.89 -3.50 7.24
N MET A 141 7.55 -2.85 6.13
CA MET A 141 6.86 -3.45 4.99
C MET A 141 7.52 -2.88 3.74
N ALA A 142 8.38 -3.66 3.09
CA ALA A 142 9.15 -3.17 1.96
C ALA A 142 9.40 -4.26 0.90
N PRO A 143 9.39 -3.92 -0.39
CA PRO A 143 9.89 -4.82 -1.43
C PRO A 143 11.36 -5.16 -1.20
N LYS A 144 11.74 -6.40 -1.54
CA LYS A 144 13.16 -6.80 -1.56
C LYS A 144 13.89 -6.15 -2.73
N ASN A 145 15.22 -6.13 -2.64
CA ASN A 145 16.10 -5.65 -3.71
C ASN A 145 15.74 -6.31 -5.06
N ASN A 146 15.79 -5.50 -6.12
CA ASN A 146 15.39 -5.88 -7.48
C ASN A 146 13.93 -6.37 -7.60
N LEU A 147 13.07 -6.02 -6.65
CA LEU A 147 11.66 -6.40 -6.58
C LEU A 147 11.44 -7.92 -6.63
N LYS A 148 12.35 -8.72 -6.05
CA LYS A 148 12.23 -10.20 -6.08
C LYS A 148 11.28 -10.80 -5.05
N GLY A 149 10.53 -9.95 -4.32
CA GLY A 149 9.64 -10.38 -3.26
C GLY A 149 9.37 -9.26 -2.26
N GLY A 150 8.82 -9.62 -1.12
CA GLY A 150 8.57 -8.73 0.01
C GLY A 150 9.30 -9.16 1.26
N LEU A 151 9.59 -8.18 2.12
CA LEU A 151 10.14 -8.33 3.45
C LEU A 151 9.24 -7.58 4.43
N VAL A 152 8.83 -8.28 5.49
CA VAL A 152 8.15 -7.68 6.64
C VAL A 152 8.97 -7.94 7.89
N GLU A 153 9.07 -6.92 8.74
CA GLU A 153 9.66 -7.00 10.07
C GLU A 153 8.65 -6.45 11.09
N GLY A 154 8.66 -7.00 12.29
CA GLY A 154 7.74 -6.64 13.36
C GLY A 154 8.00 -7.42 14.63
N SER A 155 7.09 -7.32 15.60
CA SER A 155 7.19 -8.08 16.85
C SER A 155 6.43 -9.41 16.77
N GLY A 156 7.00 -10.47 17.34
CA GLY A 156 6.37 -11.80 17.41
C GLY A 156 6.42 -12.55 16.08
N THR A 157 5.45 -13.43 15.83
CA THR A 157 5.30 -14.07 14.52
C THR A 157 4.78 -13.05 13.53
N VAL A 158 5.43 -12.97 12.37
CA VAL A 158 5.04 -12.09 11.26
C VAL A 158 4.78 -12.92 10.02
N THR A 159 3.78 -12.52 9.24
CA THR A 159 3.51 -13.06 7.90
C THR A 159 3.68 -11.94 6.90
N VAL A 160 4.51 -12.17 5.88
CA VAL A 160 4.64 -11.29 4.73
C VAL A 160 3.73 -11.76 3.60
N HIS A 161 3.15 -10.80 2.90
CA HIS A 161 2.34 -10.96 1.71
C HIS A 161 2.94 -10.13 0.58
N ALA A 162 3.65 -10.77 -0.34
CA ALA A 162 4.19 -10.12 -1.54
C ALA A 162 3.17 -10.24 -2.67
N ILE A 163 2.74 -9.09 -3.21
CA ILE A 163 1.86 -9.05 -4.39
C ILE A 163 2.77 -9.07 -5.62
N CYS A 164 2.66 -10.12 -6.43
CA CYS A 164 3.60 -10.44 -7.49
C CYS A 164 2.95 -10.42 -8.87
N GLY A 165 3.68 -9.92 -9.86
CA GLY A 165 3.23 -9.93 -11.25
C GLY A 165 4.21 -9.23 -12.17
N THR A 166 3.72 -8.87 -13.36
CA THR A 166 4.53 -8.20 -14.39
C THR A 166 3.88 -6.89 -14.75
N ARG A 167 4.64 -5.79 -14.64
CA ARG A 167 4.28 -4.48 -15.18
C ARG A 167 5.50 -3.86 -15.87
N PRO A 168 5.31 -3.12 -16.98
CA PRO A 168 6.39 -2.38 -17.62
C PRO A 168 7.09 -1.42 -16.64
N GLY A 169 8.39 -1.23 -16.81
CA GLY A 169 9.12 -0.16 -16.12
C GLY A 169 9.17 -0.25 -14.58
N LEU A 170 8.86 -1.41 -13.96
CA LEU A 170 8.84 -1.52 -12.51
C LEU A 170 10.19 -1.17 -11.86
N VAL A 171 10.16 -0.15 -10.99
CA VAL A 171 11.32 0.34 -10.24
C VAL A 171 10.98 0.51 -8.76
N LEU A 172 11.92 0.16 -7.89
CA LEU A 172 11.87 0.45 -6.47
C LEU A 172 12.64 1.74 -6.19
N ARG A 173 12.00 2.69 -5.51
CA ARG A 173 12.66 3.90 -5.01
C ARG A 173 12.56 3.93 -3.50
N GLY A 174 13.71 4.14 -2.85
CA GLY A 174 13.80 4.30 -1.41
C GLY A 174 14.31 5.70 -1.06
N GLY A 175 13.75 6.29 -0.01
CA GLY A 175 14.31 7.49 0.59
C GLY A 175 15.60 7.18 1.37
N THR A 176 16.37 8.21 1.69
CA THR A 176 17.50 8.07 2.61
C THR A 176 16.97 7.85 4.04
N PRO A 177 17.48 6.86 4.79
CA PRO A 177 17.13 6.68 6.19
C PRO A 177 17.37 7.96 6.99
N THR A 178 16.32 8.48 7.62
CA THR A 178 16.39 9.72 8.41
C THR A 178 16.29 9.40 9.89
N VAL A 179 17.22 9.92 10.68
CA VAL A 179 17.16 9.83 12.15
C VAL A 179 16.16 10.86 12.68
N VAL A 180 15.30 10.43 13.60
CA VAL A 180 14.26 11.22 14.23
C VAL A 180 14.43 11.18 15.75
N VAL A 181 14.14 12.31 16.40
CA VAL A 181 14.19 12.49 17.86
C VAL A 181 12.87 13.01 18.44
N THR A 182 11.87 13.24 17.59
CA THR A 182 10.49 13.55 17.99
C THR A 182 9.68 12.27 18.15
N LYS A 183 8.55 12.33 18.86
CA LYS A 183 7.67 11.16 19.06
C LYS A 183 7.21 10.57 17.73
N THR A 184 6.67 11.41 16.84
CA THR A 184 6.21 11.02 15.50
C THR A 184 6.97 11.79 14.42
N ALA A 185 7.06 11.20 13.23
CA ALA A 185 7.51 11.86 12.01
C ALA A 185 7.01 11.15 10.75
N SER A 186 6.89 11.92 9.67
CA SER A 186 6.58 11.41 8.34
C SER A 186 7.72 11.71 7.37
N LYS A 187 7.98 10.78 6.45
CA LYS A 187 8.90 10.97 5.32
C LYS A 187 8.30 10.46 4.03
N SER A 188 8.70 11.08 2.93
CA SER A 188 8.20 10.75 1.60
C SER A 188 9.33 10.45 0.63
N VAL A 189 9.00 9.65 -0.39
CA VAL A 189 9.83 9.39 -1.57
C VAL A 189 8.93 9.48 -2.80
N ALA A 190 9.46 9.96 -3.93
CA ALA A 190 8.69 10.17 -5.15
C ALA A 190 9.14 9.27 -6.30
N CYS A 191 8.18 8.86 -7.12
CA CYS A 191 8.40 8.42 -8.49
C CYS A 191 8.96 9.57 -9.34
N GLN A 192 9.53 9.24 -10.51
CA GLN A 192 10.22 10.21 -11.36
C GLN A 192 9.54 10.33 -12.73
N GLY A 193 9.55 11.53 -13.31
CA GLY A 193 9.00 11.75 -14.64
C GLY A 193 7.52 11.39 -14.73
N ASP A 194 7.20 10.47 -15.64
CA ASP A 194 5.85 9.98 -15.95
C ASP A 194 5.46 8.71 -15.17
N GLU A 195 6.36 8.20 -14.32
CA GLU A 195 6.11 7.02 -13.50
C GLU A 195 4.87 7.17 -12.61
N GLN A 196 4.03 6.14 -12.62
CA GLN A 196 2.86 6.00 -11.76
C GLN A 196 3.21 5.23 -10.48
N VAL A 197 2.62 5.65 -9.36
CA VAL A 197 2.76 4.96 -8.08
C VAL A 197 1.95 3.66 -8.11
N VAL A 198 2.63 2.53 -7.91
CA VAL A 198 2.00 1.21 -7.80
C VAL A 198 1.72 0.85 -6.35
N SER A 199 2.69 1.08 -5.46
CA SER A 199 2.53 0.81 -4.04
C SER A 199 3.47 1.65 -3.18
N ALA A 200 3.14 1.73 -1.90
CA ALA A 200 3.94 2.36 -0.87
C ALA A 200 4.46 1.31 0.12
N GLY A 201 5.58 1.63 0.76
CA GLY A 201 6.18 0.84 1.82
C GLY A 201 7.00 1.72 2.76
N GLY A 202 7.51 1.13 3.83
CA GLY A 202 8.28 1.86 4.83
C GLY A 202 9.09 0.94 5.75
N ALA A 203 10.14 1.50 6.32
CA ALA A 203 10.87 0.92 7.45
C ALA A 203 11.01 1.97 8.55
N VAL A 204 10.75 1.56 9.79
CA VAL A 204 10.93 2.35 11.01
C VAL A 204 11.88 1.58 11.94
N GLY A 205 13.10 2.09 12.11
CA GLY A 205 14.11 1.49 12.97
C GLY A 205 14.01 2.01 14.40
N GLY A 206 13.74 1.15 15.37
CA GLY A 206 13.57 1.54 16.77
C GLY A 206 12.23 2.22 17.07
N GLY A 207 11.23 2.08 16.20
CA GLY A 207 9.88 2.58 16.37
C GLY A 207 8.87 1.68 15.64
N ILE A 208 7.65 2.17 15.44
CA ILE A 208 6.54 1.44 14.81
C ILE A 208 5.99 2.20 13.61
N ILE A 209 5.42 1.47 12.64
CA ILE A 209 4.69 2.06 11.51
C ILE A 209 3.27 2.43 11.94
N GLU A 210 2.86 3.67 11.65
CA GLU A 210 1.50 4.17 11.89
C GLU A 210 0.72 4.43 10.60
N ASP A 211 1.42 4.87 9.55
CA ASP A 211 0.83 5.12 8.24
C ASP A 211 1.78 4.69 7.12
N VAL A 212 1.24 3.99 6.13
CA VAL A 212 1.87 3.82 4.82
C VAL A 212 0.85 4.22 3.77
N THR A 213 1.14 5.29 3.04
CA THR A 213 0.23 5.89 2.06
C THR A 213 0.92 6.07 0.70
N PRO A 214 0.34 5.55 -0.39
CA PRO A 214 0.58 6.05 -1.73
C PRO A 214 0.02 7.49 -1.82
N ALA A 215 0.88 8.50 -1.98
CA ALA A 215 0.49 9.91 -1.92
C ALA A 215 1.03 10.68 -3.13
N GLY A 216 0.13 11.26 -3.93
CA GLY A 216 0.49 12.04 -5.12
C GLY A 216 1.38 11.23 -6.07
N ALA A 217 2.54 11.79 -6.43
CA ALA A 217 3.54 11.13 -7.27
C ALA A 217 4.51 10.21 -6.48
N GLY A 218 4.17 9.79 -5.26
CA GLY A 218 5.08 9.03 -4.41
C GLY A 218 4.43 8.21 -3.30
N ALA A 219 5.20 7.98 -2.25
CA ALA A 219 4.76 7.33 -1.02
C ALA A 219 5.19 8.14 0.20
N THR A 220 4.38 8.08 1.24
CA THR A 220 4.66 8.62 2.57
C THR A 220 4.56 7.50 3.59
N VAL A 221 5.53 7.45 4.50
CA VAL A 221 5.46 6.63 5.72
C VAL A 221 5.46 7.55 6.93
N THR A 222 4.62 7.24 7.91
CA THR A 222 4.61 7.84 9.24
C THR A 222 4.93 6.77 10.26
N GLY A 223 5.75 7.11 11.24
CA GLY A 223 6.04 6.23 12.36
C GLY A 223 6.08 6.98 13.69
N GLU A 224 6.03 6.20 14.75
CA GLU A 224 6.17 6.64 16.14
C GLU A 224 7.35 5.91 16.79
N GLY A 225 8.17 6.64 17.54
CA GLY A 225 9.26 6.10 18.35
C GLY A 225 9.21 6.64 19.76
N THR A 226 8.71 5.83 20.70
CA THR A 226 8.68 6.14 22.12
C THR A 226 9.22 5.01 22.99
N ASP A 227 9.62 5.33 24.22
CA ASP A 227 9.84 4.36 25.28
C ASP A 227 8.52 3.89 25.92
N ALA A 228 8.63 3.06 26.97
CA ALA A 228 7.48 2.53 27.70
C ALA A 228 6.65 3.60 28.43
N GLN A 229 7.22 4.78 28.67
CA GLN A 229 6.58 5.92 29.31
C GLN A 229 5.96 6.88 28.28
N GLY A 230 6.11 6.59 26.98
CA GLY A 230 5.60 7.44 25.90
C GLY A 230 6.49 8.64 25.59
N GLN A 231 7.72 8.67 26.11
CA GLN A 231 8.68 9.72 25.79
C GLN A 231 9.38 9.40 24.47
N ALA A 232 9.62 10.42 23.65
CA ALA A 232 10.32 10.28 22.38
C ALA A 232 11.71 9.66 22.58
N ILE A 233 12.05 8.68 21.75
CA ILE A 233 13.38 8.09 21.67
C ILE A 233 14.08 8.50 20.38
N ARG A 234 15.33 8.09 20.19
CA ARG A 234 16.02 8.22 18.91
C ARG A 234 15.70 7.02 18.04
N TRP A 235 15.11 7.25 16.87
CA TRP A 235 14.68 6.22 15.93
C TRP A 235 14.99 6.64 14.48
N SER A 236 14.71 5.80 13.50
CA SER A 236 14.91 6.10 12.08
C SER A 236 13.72 5.74 11.21
N ILE A 237 13.58 6.40 10.07
CA ILE A 237 12.47 6.20 9.13
C ILE A 237 12.98 6.22 7.69
N THR A 238 12.47 5.30 6.88
CA THR A 238 12.83 5.14 5.46
C THR A 238 11.56 4.86 4.64
N PRO A 239 11.10 5.80 3.79
CA PRO A 239 9.98 5.57 2.88
C PRO A 239 10.40 4.74 1.66
N TYR A 240 9.50 3.90 1.14
CA TYR A 240 9.66 3.18 -0.12
C TYR A 240 8.45 3.39 -1.03
N VAL A 241 8.68 3.43 -2.33
CA VAL A 241 7.64 3.44 -3.35
C VAL A 241 8.02 2.49 -4.49
N VAL A 242 7.06 1.72 -4.97
CA VAL A 242 7.18 0.99 -6.24
C VAL A 242 6.48 1.82 -7.31
N CYS A 243 7.18 2.07 -8.40
CA CYS A 243 6.70 2.85 -9.52
C CYS A 243 6.69 2.02 -10.81
N SER A 244 5.84 2.39 -11.76
CA SER A 244 5.82 1.82 -13.13
C SER A 244 5.60 2.90 -14.18
N HIS A 245 6.19 2.73 -15.36
CA HIS A 245 5.83 3.50 -16.56
C HIS A 245 4.59 2.91 -17.22
#